data_AF-A0A1M6JUN4-F1
#
_entry.id   AF-A0A1M6JUN4-F1
#
_cell.length_a   1.000
_cell.length_b   1.000
_cell.length_c   1.000
_cell.angle_alpha   90.00
_cell.angle_beta   90.00
_cell.angle_gamma   90.00
#
_symmetry.space_group_name_H-M   'P 1'
#
loop_
_entity.id
_entity.type
_entity.pdbx_description
1 polymer ?
#
loop_
_entity_poly.entity_id
_entity_poly.type
_entity_poly.pdbx_seq_one_letter_code
_entity_poly.pdbx_strand_id
1 'polypeptide(L)'
;TPTPTPTPTPTPTPTLTPPAPPWAPSVPYTVPGYHIFNGRQWLTTCETYSQTTRCRTEIWATTVTRNANGSFVRQQGWAFNNLTYLPYMTRAQWANNPLGHAGTWKDSSGRDWQTVCDTPATGRGACRTSVRATVYSATPRPGGGYTFGQSTQWVFNNMVLFRNP
;
A
#
# COMPACT_ATOMS: atom_id res chain seq x y z
N THR A 1 -31.56 -71.85 2.30
CA THR A 1 -30.49 -70.86 2.52
C THR A 1 -30.79 -69.62 1.71
N PRO A 2 -31.10 -68.46 2.31
CA PRO A 2 -31.26 -67.22 1.55
C PRO A 2 -29.90 -66.58 1.22
N THR A 3 -29.74 -66.16 -0.03
CA THR A 3 -28.55 -65.48 -0.57
C THR A 3 -28.44 -64.05 -0.02
N PRO A 4 -27.28 -63.57 0.45
CA PRO A 4 -27.14 -62.20 0.94
C PRO A 4 -27.18 -61.19 -0.21
N THR A 5 -28.00 -60.15 -0.05
CA THR A 5 -28.08 -58.98 -0.94
C THR A 5 -26.82 -58.11 -0.75
N PRO A 6 -26.14 -57.66 -1.83
CA PRO A 6 -24.96 -56.80 -1.69
C PRO A 6 -25.35 -55.41 -1.17
N THR A 7 -24.67 -54.96 -0.11
CA THR A 7 -24.77 -53.61 0.43
C THR A 7 -24.11 -52.60 -0.51
N PRO A 8 -24.74 -51.46 -0.85
CA PRO A 8 -24.11 -50.45 -1.69
C PRO A 8 -22.93 -49.79 -0.98
N THR A 9 -21.77 -49.78 -1.63
CA THR A 9 -20.57 -49.06 -1.18
C THR A 9 -20.84 -47.55 -1.21
N PRO A 10 -20.57 -46.79 -0.12
CA PRO A 10 -20.76 -45.35 -0.12
C PRO A 10 -19.76 -44.67 -1.08
N THR A 11 -20.28 -43.91 -2.05
CA THR A 11 -19.50 -43.02 -2.92
C THR A 11 -18.79 -41.96 -2.07
N PRO A 12 -17.48 -41.69 -2.28
CA PRO A 12 -16.78 -40.66 -1.53
C PRO A 12 -17.42 -39.29 -1.78
N THR A 13 -17.84 -38.62 -0.71
CA THR A 13 -18.29 -37.23 -0.76
C THR A 13 -17.14 -36.35 -1.24
N PRO A 14 -17.31 -35.50 -2.27
CA PRO A 14 -16.27 -34.57 -2.67
C PRO A 14 -15.95 -33.65 -1.48
N THR A 15 -14.72 -33.72 -0.99
CA THR A 15 -14.23 -32.79 0.02
C THR A 15 -14.10 -31.43 -0.64
N LEU A 16 -14.98 -30.49 -0.28
CA LEU A 16 -14.90 -29.11 -0.76
C LEU A 16 -13.61 -28.49 -0.22
N THR A 17 -12.59 -28.37 -1.07
CA THR A 17 -11.41 -27.56 -0.76
C THR A 17 -11.86 -26.12 -0.50
N PRO A 18 -11.52 -25.51 0.65
CA PRO A 18 -11.82 -24.10 0.88
C PRO A 18 -11.29 -23.25 -0.27
N PRO A 19 -12.06 -22.29 -0.81
CA PRO A 19 -11.54 -21.39 -1.83
C PRO A 19 -10.30 -20.67 -1.30
N ALA A 20 -9.30 -20.52 -2.17
CA ALA A 20 -8.09 -19.77 -1.85
C ALA A 20 -8.46 -18.37 -1.30
N PRO A 21 -7.72 -17.82 -0.32
CA PRO A 21 -7.99 -16.50 0.18
C PRO A 21 -8.03 -15.49 -0.98
N PRO A 22 -8.96 -14.53 -0.98
CA PRO A 22 -9.20 -13.62 -2.12
C PRO A 22 -8.02 -12.67 -2.41
N TRP A 23 -6.94 -12.76 -1.64
CA TRP A 23 -5.75 -11.92 -1.76
C TRP A 23 -4.50 -12.71 -1.40
N ALA A 24 -3.40 -12.41 -2.11
CA ALA A 24 -2.07 -12.90 -1.80
C ALA A 24 -1.09 -11.71 -1.63
N PRO A 25 -0.17 -11.76 -0.65
CA PRO A 25 0.89 -10.78 -0.54
C PRO A 25 1.73 -10.69 -1.81
N SER A 26 2.12 -9.47 -2.16
CA SER A 26 3.04 -9.18 -3.25
C SER A 26 4.03 -8.06 -2.90
N VAL A 27 5.20 -8.15 -3.51
CA VAL A 27 6.21 -7.08 -3.46
C VAL A 27 5.73 -5.86 -4.27
N PRO A 28 6.15 -4.64 -3.90
CA PRO A 28 7.01 -4.32 -2.77
C PRO A 28 6.23 -4.05 -1.48
N TYR A 29 4.91 -3.84 -1.52
CA TYR A 29 4.19 -3.17 -0.44
C TYR A 29 3.68 -4.05 0.71
N THR A 30 3.68 -5.37 0.54
CA THR A 30 2.99 -6.28 1.48
C THR A 30 3.81 -7.49 1.92
N VAL A 31 4.99 -7.69 1.33
CA VAL A 31 5.94 -8.75 1.72
C VAL A 31 7.10 -8.11 2.47
N PRO A 32 7.34 -8.44 3.75
CA PRO A 32 8.49 -7.93 4.50
C PRO A 32 9.84 -8.29 3.85
N GLY A 33 10.86 -7.49 4.11
CA GLY A 33 12.23 -7.71 3.66
C GLY A 33 12.69 -6.73 2.58
N TYR A 34 13.93 -6.93 2.14
CA TYR A 34 14.54 -6.21 1.03
C TYR A 34 14.16 -6.86 -0.30
N HIS A 35 13.80 -6.05 -1.29
CA HIS A 35 13.41 -6.50 -2.63
C HIS A 35 14.02 -5.62 -3.70
N ILE A 36 14.38 -6.22 -4.83
CA ILE A 36 14.59 -5.50 -6.09
C ILE A 36 13.36 -5.73 -6.96
N PHE A 37 12.62 -4.67 -7.25
CA PHE A 37 11.39 -4.74 -8.03
C PHE A 37 11.29 -3.54 -8.99
N ASN A 38 11.04 -3.82 -10.27
CA ASN A 38 11.04 -2.82 -11.35
C ASN A 38 12.31 -1.94 -11.38
N GLY A 39 13.48 -2.55 -11.16
CA GLY A 39 14.77 -1.85 -11.17
C GLY A 39 15.02 -0.93 -9.97
N ARG A 40 14.20 -1.01 -8.92
CA ARG A 40 14.35 -0.20 -7.70
C ARG A 40 14.52 -1.10 -6.48
N GLN A 41 15.22 -0.59 -5.47
CA GLN A 41 15.39 -1.26 -4.19
C GLN A 41 14.30 -0.80 -3.23
N TRP A 42 13.68 -1.77 -2.58
CA TRP A 42 12.58 -1.61 -1.65
C TRP A 42 12.90 -2.31 -0.35
N LEU A 43 12.46 -1.75 0.76
CA LEU A 43 12.53 -2.35 2.08
C LEU A 43 11.17 -2.23 2.74
N THR A 44 10.57 -3.37 3.08
CA THR A 44 9.26 -3.40 3.72
C THR A 44 9.35 -4.06 5.08
N THR A 45 8.74 -3.44 6.09
CA THR A 45 8.56 -4.00 7.43
C THR A 45 7.08 -3.99 7.76
N CYS A 46 6.58 -5.02 8.44
CA CYS A 46 5.17 -5.10 8.82
C CYS A 46 5.03 -5.34 10.32
N GLU A 47 4.02 -4.70 10.90
CA GLU A 47 3.72 -4.74 12.33
C GLU A 47 2.22 -4.97 12.55
N THR A 48 1.87 -5.62 13.66
CA THR A 48 0.47 -5.64 14.11
C THR A 48 0.02 -4.21 14.37
N TYR A 49 -1.15 -3.85 13.85
CA TYR A 49 -1.68 -2.50 13.94
C TYR A 49 -3.18 -2.53 14.18
N SER A 50 -3.58 -2.41 15.45
CA SER A 50 -4.99 -2.49 15.85
C SER A 50 -5.63 -3.78 15.32
N GLN A 51 -6.73 -3.67 14.56
CA GLN A 51 -7.47 -4.79 13.96
C GLN A 51 -6.90 -5.27 12.61
N THR A 52 -5.72 -4.78 12.20
CA THR A 52 -5.05 -5.18 10.95
C THR A 52 -3.53 -5.33 11.13
N THR A 53 -2.82 -5.57 10.04
CA THR A 53 -1.36 -5.47 9.95
C THR A 53 -1.03 -4.26 9.08
N ARG A 54 -0.05 -3.47 9.50
CA ARG A 54 0.44 -2.31 8.74
C ARG A 54 1.86 -2.59 8.25
N CYS A 55 2.09 -2.46 6.96
CA CYS A 55 3.41 -2.51 6.37
C CYS A 55 3.91 -1.09 6.06
N ARG A 56 5.13 -0.77 6.46
CA ARG A 56 5.88 0.41 6.03
C ARG A 56 6.79 -0.02 4.89
N THR A 57 6.69 0.66 3.76
CA THR A 57 7.59 0.46 2.63
C THR A 57 8.47 1.68 2.45
N GLU A 58 9.76 1.43 2.37
CA GLU A 58 10.80 2.38 2.02
C GLU A 58 11.38 2.03 0.66
N ILE A 59 11.85 3.06 -0.04
CA ILE A 59 12.49 2.95 -1.35
C ILE A 59 13.86 3.60 -1.29
N TRP A 60 14.87 2.96 -1.88
CA TRP A 60 16.17 3.59 -2.04
C TRP A 60 16.07 4.64 -3.14
N ALA A 61 16.19 5.91 -2.78
CA ALA A 61 15.98 7.02 -3.71
C ALA A 61 16.88 8.20 -3.38
N THR A 62 17.04 9.10 -4.35
CA THR A 62 17.52 10.45 -4.07
C THR A 62 16.33 11.32 -3.69
N THR A 63 16.40 11.95 -2.52
CA THR A 63 15.42 12.94 -2.06
C THR A 63 16.04 14.33 -2.09
N VAL A 64 15.17 15.34 -2.20
CA VAL A 64 15.54 16.75 -2.10
C VAL A 64 14.77 17.33 -0.93
N THR A 65 15.48 17.93 0.02
CA THR A 65 14.89 18.63 1.15
C THR A 65 15.33 20.08 1.15
N ARG A 66 14.53 20.94 1.78
CA ARG A 66 14.90 22.33 2.05
C ARG A 66 15.17 22.48 3.54
N ASN A 67 16.38 22.88 3.89
CA ASN A 67 16.78 23.05 5.28
C ASN A 67 16.26 24.40 5.84
N ALA A 68 16.49 24.64 7.13
CA ALA A 68 16.01 25.85 7.82
C ALA A 68 16.60 27.15 7.26
N ASN A 69 17.82 27.12 6.69
CA ASN A 69 18.43 28.30 6.06
C ASN A 69 17.97 28.53 4.61
N GLY A 70 17.07 27.67 4.11
CA GLY A 70 16.46 27.80 2.79
C GLY A 70 17.26 27.17 1.64
N SER A 71 18.39 26.54 1.93
CA SER A 71 19.19 25.79 0.95
C SER A 71 18.57 24.43 0.65
N PHE A 72 18.81 23.94 -0.56
CA PHE A 72 18.40 22.61 -0.97
C PHE A 72 19.51 21.59 -0.71
N VAL A 73 19.13 20.46 -0.13
CA VAL A 73 20.02 19.34 0.15
C VAL A 73 19.51 18.12 -0.59
N ARG A 74 20.37 17.53 -1.42
CA ARG A 74 20.13 16.24 -2.09
C ARG A 74 20.77 15.15 -1.27
N GLN A 75 20.02 14.11 -0.95
CA GLN A 75 20.52 12.96 -0.20
C GLN A 75 20.06 11.68 -0.86
N GLN A 76 20.90 10.66 -0.81
CA GLN A 76 20.54 9.31 -1.23
C GLN A 76 20.38 8.45 0.01
N GLY A 77 19.33 7.65 0.05
CA GLY A 77 19.07 6.77 1.16
C GLY A 77 17.70 6.09 1.06
N TRP A 78 17.35 5.36 2.11
CA TRP A 78 16.00 4.87 2.31
C TRP A 78 15.05 6.02 2.59
N ALA A 79 14.06 6.18 1.74
CA ALA A 79 13.00 7.17 1.87
C ALA A 79 11.66 6.47 2.07
N PHE A 80 10.80 7.03 2.91
CA PHE A 80 9.42 6.57 3.04
C PHE A 80 8.71 6.63 1.69
N ASN A 81 8.12 5.51 1.28
CA ASN A 81 7.25 5.46 0.10
C ASN A 81 5.78 5.46 0.51
N ASN A 82 5.36 4.49 1.32
CA ASN A 82 3.98 4.42 1.79
C ASN A 82 3.80 3.51 3.01
N LEU A 83 2.62 3.62 3.62
CA LEU A 83 2.04 2.62 4.50
C LEU A 83 1.02 1.75 3.74
N THR A 84 0.91 0.48 4.10
CA THR A 84 -0.10 -0.43 3.56
C THR A 84 -0.84 -1.11 4.70
N TYR A 85 -2.15 -0.93 4.77
CA TYR A 85 -3.01 -1.65 5.70
C TYR A 85 -3.50 -2.93 5.00
N LEU A 86 -3.07 -4.08 5.50
CA LEU A 86 -3.35 -5.39 4.90
C LEU A 86 -4.84 -5.78 5.01
N PRO A 87 -5.32 -6.72 4.17
CA PRO A 87 -6.74 -7.03 4.02
C PRO A 87 -7.28 -7.95 5.12
N TYR A 88 -7.12 -7.54 6.38
CA TYR A 88 -7.71 -8.21 7.54
C TYR A 88 -9.06 -7.61 7.95
N MET A 89 -9.34 -6.38 7.52
CA MET A 89 -10.57 -5.64 7.82
C MET A 89 -11.44 -5.46 6.56
N THR A 90 -12.76 -5.44 6.72
CA THR A 90 -13.72 -5.18 5.65
C THR A 90 -13.88 -3.68 5.38
N ARG A 91 -14.44 -3.32 4.22
CA ARG A 91 -14.79 -1.93 3.91
C ARG A 91 -15.72 -1.31 4.96
N ALA A 92 -16.71 -2.07 5.43
CA ALA A 92 -17.63 -1.61 6.47
C ALA A 92 -16.90 -1.27 7.77
N GLN A 93 -15.88 -2.04 8.16
CA GLN A 93 -15.06 -1.74 9.34
C GLN A 93 -14.21 -0.47 9.17
N TRP A 94 -13.91 -0.07 7.94
CA TRP A 94 -13.20 1.16 7.61
C TRP A 94 -14.12 2.37 7.34
N ALA A 95 -15.45 2.19 7.36
CA ALA A 95 -16.40 3.19 6.84
C ALA A 95 -16.31 4.57 7.51
N ASN A 96 -15.91 4.62 8.78
CA ASN A 96 -15.73 5.87 9.54
C ASN A 96 -14.30 6.39 9.53
N ASN A 97 -13.39 5.75 8.81
CA ASN A 97 -12.00 6.15 8.68
C ASN A 97 -11.75 6.67 7.26
N PRO A 98 -11.28 7.92 7.11
CA PRO A 98 -11.15 8.56 5.80
C PRO A 98 -10.08 7.93 4.90
N LEU A 99 -9.27 6.99 5.40
CA LEU A 99 -8.36 6.19 4.58
C LEU A 99 -9.06 5.07 3.79
N GLY A 100 -10.29 4.70 4.18
CA GLY A 100 -11.03 3.57 3.62
C GLY A 100 -12.26 3.92 2.79
N HIS A 101 -12.48 5.21 2.50
CA HIS A 101 -13.54 5.64 1.58
C HIS A 101 -13.08 6.85 0.78
N ALA A 102 -13.61 7.01 -0.43
CA ALA A 102 -13.22 8.10 -1.31
C ALA A 102 -13.65 9.46 -0.73
N GLY A 103 -12.84 10.49 -0.97
CA GLY A 103 -13.13 11.86 -0.52
C GLY A 103 -11.88 12.69 -0.27
N THR A 104 -12.08 13.96 0.05
CA THR A 104 -11.04 14.88 0.52
C THR A 104 -11.32 15.27 1.96
N TRP A 105 -10.26 15.45 2.75
CA TRP A 105 -10.39 15.76 4.18
C TRP A 105 -9.15 16.49 4.68
N LYS A 106 -9.27 17.10 5.87
CA LYS A 106 -8.15 17.69 6.60
C LYS A 106 -7.87 16.91 7.85
N ASP A 107 -6.59 16.68 8.16
CA ASP A 107 -6.23 16.13 9.47
C ASP A 107 -6.18 17.23 10.55
N SER A 108 -5.96 16.81 11.79
CA SER A 108 -5.84 17.72 12.94
C SER A 108 -4.65 18.68 12.85
N SER A 109 -3.67 18.39 12.00
CA SER A 109 -2.56 19.32 11.70
C SER A 109 -2.87 20.28 10.54
N GLY A 110 -4.07 20.20 9.96
CA GLY A 110 -4.55 21.06 8.88
C GLY A 110 -4.10 20.64 7.47
N ARG A 111 -3.38 19.52 7.33
CA ARG A 111 -2.92 19.01 6.03
C ARG A 111 -4.11 18.54 5.21
N ASP A 112 -4.09 18.83 3.90
CA ASP A 112 -5.08 18.32 2.98
C ASP A 112 -4.75 16.88 2.56
N TRP A 113 -5.79 16.05 2.51
CA TRP A 113 -5.72 14.65 2.14
C TRP A 113 -6.77 14.33 1.08
N GLN A 114 -6.45 13.36 0.22
CA GLN A 114 -7.36 12.82 -0.78
C GLN A 114 -7.27 11.30 -0.78
N THR A 115 -8.41 10.63 -0.62
CA THR A 115 -8.55 9.19 -0.77
C THR A 115 -9.33 8.86 -2.04
N VAL A 116 -8.82 7.93 -2.84
CA VAL A 116 -9.49 7.35 -4.01
C VAL A 116 -9.60 5.84 -3.82
N CYS A 117 -10.71 5.24 -4.25
CA CYS A 117 -10.98 3.80 -4.08
C CYS A 117 -11.52 3.20 -5.38
N ASP A 118 -11.29 1.91 -5.59
CA ASP A 118 -11.83 1.11 -6.72
C ASP A 118 -11.55 1.70 -8.12
N THR A 119 -10.46 2.44 -8.26
CA THR A 119 -10.00 2.98 -9.55
C THR A 119 -9.05 2.01 -10.24
N PRO A 120 -8.77 2.16 -11.55
CA PRO A 120 -7.72 1.39 -12.21
C PRO A 120 -6.34 1.50 -11.52
N ALA A 121 -6.05 2.64 -10.89
CA ALA A 121 -4.81 2.85 -10.15
C ALA A 121 -4.75 2.09 -8.81
N THR A 122 -5.90 1.81 -8.18
CA THR A 122 -5.97 1.12 -6.88
C THR A 122 -6.32 -0.35 -7.01
N GLY A 123 -7.00 -0.75 -8.08
CA GLY A 123 -7.74 -2.01 -8.15
C GLY A 123 -9.04 -1.95 -7.36
N ARG A 124 -9.92 -2.93 -7.59
CA ARG A 124 -11.14 -3.15 -6.80
C ARG A 124 -10.78 -3.63 -5.39
N GLY A 125 -11.51 -3.17 -4.38
CA GLY A 125 -11.32 -3.61 -3.00
C GLY A 125 -10.14 -2.93 -2.29
N ALA A 126 -9.74 -1.76 -2.79
CA ALA A 126 -8.65 -1.00 -2.21
C ALA A 126 -8.88 0.51 -2.30
N CYS A 127 -8.23 1.23 -1.40
CA CYS A 127 -8.14 2.69 -1.41
C CYS A 127 -6.67 3.13 -1.38
N ARG A 128 -6.36 4.26 -2.01
CA ARG A 128 -5.09 4.98 -1.89
C ARG A 128 -5.36 6.39 -1.40
N THR A 129 -4.54 6.82 -0.45
CA THR A 129 -4.61 8.14 0.15
C THR A 129 -3.31 8.89 -0.11
N SER A 130 -3.47 10.14 -0.55
CA SER A 130 -2.39 11.08 -0.84
C SER A 130 -2.52 12.32 0.03
N VAL A 131 -1.39 12.90 0.41
CA VAL A 131 -1.30 14.18 1.13
C VAL A 131 -0.92 15.29 0.16
N ARG A 132 -1.50 16.48 0.31
CA ARG A 132 -1.06 17.66 -0.44
C ARG A 132 0.18 18.22 0.22
N ALA A 133 1.31 18.16 -0.49
CA ALA A 133 2.60 18.58 0.03
C ALA A 133 3.40 19.36 -1.01
N THR A 134 4.31 20.21 -0.51
CA THR A 134 5.35 20.82 -1.33
C THR A 134 6.45 19.78 -1.58
N VAL A 135 6.70 19.48 -2.84
CA VAL A 135 7.75 18.56 -3.29
C VAL A 135 8.87 19.36 -3.92
N TYR A 136 10.11 18.99 -3.60
CA TYR A 136 11.30 19.60 -4.14
C TYR A 136 11.90 18.75 -5.25
N SER A 137 12.31 19.40 -6.33
CA SER A 137 12.97 18.76 -7.47
C SER A 137 14.39 19.29 -7.64
N ALA A 138 15.24 18.48 -8.25
CA ALA A 138 16.60 18.86 -8.64
C ALA A 138 16.86 18.38 -10.06
N THR A 139 16.92 19.32 -11.01
CA THR A 139 17.17 19.04 -12.42
C THR A 139 18.64 19.28 -12.73
N PRO A 140 19.39 18.28 -13.27
CA PRO A 140 20.79 18.47 -13.65
C PRO A 140 20.95 19.62 -14.66
N ARG A 141 22.04 20.39 -14.54
CA ARG A 141 22.39 21.43 -15.52
C ARG A 141 23.50 20.96 -16.46
N PRO A 142 23.51 21.42 -17.73
CA PRO A 142 24.70 21.34 -18.58
C PRO A 142 25.87 22.04 -17.88
N GLY A 143 27.03 21.41 -17.81
CA GLY A 143 28.21 21.95 -17.11
C GLY A 143 28.27 21.66 -15.60
N GLY A 144 27.30 20.92 -15.05
CA GLY A 144 27.32 20.47 -13.66
C GLY A 144 26.39 21.25 -12.72
N GLY A 145 26.13 20.67 -11.55
CA GLY A 145 25.18 21.20 -10.58
C GLY A 145 23.71 20.94 -10.94
N TYR A 146 22.81 21.58 -10.19
CA TYR A 146 21.35 21.38 -10.30
C TYR A 146 20.58 22.69 -10.28
N THR A 147 19.49 22.75 -11.04
CA THR A 147 18.38 23.69 -10.81
C THR A 147 17.41 23.06 -9.83
N PHE A 148 17.15 23.74 -8.73
CA PHE A 148 16.16 23.31 -7.76
C PHE A 148 14.81 23.96 -8.04
N GLY A 149 13.73 23.20 -7.85
CA GLY A 149 12.36 23.65 -7.98
C GLY A 149 11.51 23.16 -6.83
N GLN A 150 10.32 23.76 -6.69
CA GLN A 150 9.30 23.27 -5.77
C GLN A 150 7.92 23.32 -6.43
N SER A 151 7.07 22.37 -6.12
CA SER A 151 5.67 22.38 -6.53
C SER A 151 4.78 21.76 -5.46
N THR A 152 3.56 22.28 -5.33
CA THR A 152 2.54 21.66 -4.47
C THR A 152 1.79 20.61 -5.25
N GLN A 153 1.78 19.37 -4.76
CA GLN A 153 1.13 18.25 -5.43
C GLN A 153 0.57 17.22 -4.42
N TRP A 154 -0.28 16.32 -4.90
CA TRP A 154 -0.74 15.16 -4.14
C TRP A 154 0.33 14.07 -4.16
N VAL A 155 0.89 13.76 -2.99
CA VAL A 155 1.93 12.74 -2.80
C VAL A 155 1.30 11.52 -2.16
N PHE A 156 1.47 10.35 -2.80
CA PHE A 156 0.99 9.08 -2.26
C PHE A 156 1.58 8.82 -0.86
N ASN A 157 0.73 8.41 0.07
CA ASN A 157 1.14 8.21 1.47
C ASN A 157 0.75 6.83 2.00
N ASN A 158 -0.46 6.35 1.70
CA ASN A 158 -0.88 5.05 2.18
C ASN A 158 -1.92 4.38 1.28
N MET A 159 -2.04 3.06 1.44
CA MET A 159 -3.08 2.26 0.83
C MET A 159 -3.77 1.36 1.85
N VAL A 160 -5.07 1.13 1.65
CA VAL A 160 -5.89 0.20 2.43
C VAL A 160 -6.37 -0.90 1.50
N LEU A 161 -6.16 -2.16 1.87
CA LEU A 161 -6.68 -3.33 1.19
C LEU A 161 -7.83 -3.90 2.02
N PHE A 162 -8.96 -4.26 1.41
CA PHE A 162 -10.11 -4.83 2.12
C PHE A 162 -10.13 -6.35 2.05
N ARG A 163 -10.54 -7.00 3.16
CA ARG A 163 -10.62 -8.47 3.29
C ARG A 163 -11.45 -9.15 2.20
N ASN A 164 -12.49 -8.48 1.73
CA ASN A 164 -13.37 -8.95 0.67
C ASN A 164 -13.50 -7.82 -0.38
N PRO A 165 -12.76 -7.89 -1.50
CA PRO A 165 -12.79 -6.89 -2.56
C PRO A 165 -14.11 -6.83 -3.36
#